data_AF-A0A4Y8Z2N6-F1
#
_entry.id   AF-A0A4Y8Z2N6-F1
#
_cell.length_a   1.000
_cell.length_b   1.000
_cell.length_c   1.000
_cell.angle_alpha   90.00
_cell.angle_beta   90.00
_cell.angle_gamma   90.00
#
_symmetry.space_group_name_H-M   'P 1'
#
loop_
_entity.id
_entity.type
_entity.pdbx_description
1 polymer ?
#
loop_
_entity_poly.entity_id
_entity_poly.type
_entity_poly.pdbx_seq_one_letter_code
_entity_poly.pdbx_strand_id
1 'polypeptide(L)'
;MMNAAIQVQNARALDSVVLLTEQLEKALGKRAVIDQAIGILISRTGCSDAEGYDTLRSIGRTEHKKTALVARAMVAETRNTARSRHRHTWIG
;
A
#
# COMPACT_ATOMS: atom_id res chain seq x y z
N MET A 1 -8.12 -45.06 -11.37
CA MET A 1 -8.12 -44.20 -10.17
C MET A 1 -6.88 -43.30 -10.04
N MET A 2 -5.69 -43.76 -10.47
CA MET A 2 -4.42 -42.99 -10.36
C MET A 2 -4.40 -41.62 -11.07
N ASN A 3 -5.05 -41.48 -12.24
CA ASN A 3 -5.04 -40.23 -13.02
C ASN A 3 -5.79 -39.09 -12.29
N ALA A 4 -6.95 -39.38 -11.69
CA ALA A 4 -7.74 -38.37 -10.96
C ALA A 4 -6.99 -37.83 -9.72
N ALA A 5 -6.26 -38.69 -9.01
CA ALA A 5 -5.46 -38.28 -7.86
C ALA A 5 -4.33 -37.32 -8.25
N ILE A 6 -3.62 -37.59 -9.35
CA ILE A 6 -2.55 -36.72 -9.87
C ILE A 6 -3.12 -35.38 -10.35
N GLN A 7 -4.28 -35.38 -11.03
CA GLN A 7 -4.94 -34.15 -11.48
C GLN A 7 -5.38 -33.27 -10.30
N VAL A 8 -5.94 -33.85 -9.23
CA VAL A 8 -6.31 -33.11 -8.01
C VAL A 8 -5.08 -32.57 -7.28
N GLN A 9 -3.98 -33.33 -7.25
CA GLN A 9 -2.73 -32.88 -6.63
C GLN A 9 -2.13 -31.68 -7.39
N ASN A 10 -2.14 -31.74 -8.72
CA ASN A 10 -1.66 -30.66 -9.59
C ASN A 10 -2.52 -29.39 -9.44
N ALA A 11 -3.85 -29.54 -9.41
CA ALA A 11 -4.77 -28.42 -9.18
C ALA A 11 -4.50 -27.73 -7.84
N ARG A 12 -4.31 -28.48 -6.76
CA ARG A 12 -3.98 -27.92 -5.43
C ARG A 12 -2.62 -27.21 -5.39
N ALA A 13 -1.63 -27.76 -6.07
CA ALA A 13 -0.32 -27.12 -6.18
C ALA A 13 -0.42 -25.78 -6.94
N LEU A 14 -1.13 -25.75 -8.06
CA LEU A 14 -1.40 -24.53 -8.84
C LEU A 14 -2.17 -23.49 -8.01
N ASP A 15 -3.25 -23.88 -7.33
CA ASP A 15 -4.04 -22.98 -6.47
C ASP A 15 -3.19 -22.36 -5.36
N SER A 16 -2.30 -23.15 -4.76
CA SER A 16 -1.40 -22.65 -3.70
C SER A 16 -0.39 -21.62 -4.22
N VAL A 17 0.12 -21.82 -5.45
CA VAL A 17 1.04 -20.88 -6.10
C VAL A 17 0.32 -19.58 -6.45
N VAL A 18 -0.89 -19.66 -7.01
CA VAL A 18 -1.71 -18.47 -7.34
C VAL A 18 -2.01 -17.67 -6.07
N LEU A 19 -2.45 -18.34 -5.00
CA LEU A 19 -2.75 -17.68 -3.73
C LEU A 19 -1.52 -16.99 -3.12
N LEU A 20 -0.35 -17.62 -3.21
CA LEU A 20 0.91 -17.05 -2.71
C LEU A 20 1.33 -15.81 -3.53
N THR A 21 1.22 -15.89 -4.85
CA THR A 21 1.52 -14.75 -5.74
C THR A 21 0.60 -13.57 -5.44
N GLU A 22 -0.70 -13.78 -5.27
CA GLU A 22 -1.61 -12.71 -4.88
C GLU A 22 -1.27 -12.07 -3.53
N GLN A 23 -0.85 -12.89 -2.55
CA GLN A 23 -0.45 -12.39 -1.24
C GLN A 23 0.83 -11.56 -1.32
N LEU A 24 1.80 -12.00 -2.13
CA LEU A 24 3.03 -11.27 -2.40
C LEU A 24 2.76 -9.95 -3.14
N GLU A 25 1.94 -9.96 -4.18
CA GLU A 25 1.52 -8.75 -4.90
C GLU A 25 0.79 -7.77 -3.97
N LYS A 26 -0.13 -8.27 -3.12
CA LYS A 26 -0.80 -7.47 -2.09
C LYS A 26 0.20 -6.91 -1.06
N ALA A 27 1.25 -7.63 -0.72
CA ALA A 27 2.29 -7.16 0.19
C ALA A 27 3.19 -6.09 -0.46
N LEU A 28 3.62 -6.30 -1.70
CA LEU A 28 4.42 -5.36 -2.49
C LEU A 28 3.66 -4.07 -2.79
N GLY A 29 2.39 -4.17 -3.19
CA GLY A 29 1.54 -3.00 -3.44
C GLY A 29 1.25 -2.18 -2.17
N LYS A 30 1.24 -2.81 -0.99
CA LYS A 30 1.17 -2.09 0.29
C LYS A 30 2.49 -1.37 0.60
N ARG A 31 3.63 -1.95 0.24
CA ARG A 31 4.95 -1.37 0.50
C ARG A 31 5.17 -0.09 -0.31
N ALA A 32 4.86 -0.10 -1.62
CA ALA A 32 5.01 1.09 -2.47
C ALA A 32 4.19 2.31 -2.00
N VAL A 33 2.95 2.12 -1.54
CA VAL A 33 2.12 3.23 -1.05
C VAL A 33 2.54 3.72 0.33
N ILE A 34 3.07 2.83 1.18
CA ILE A 34 3.65 3.21 2.47
C ILE A 34 4.90 4.06 2.24
N ASP A 35 5.80 3.63 1.36
CA ASP A 35 7.03 4.36 1.05
C ASP A 35 6.73 5.75 0.46
N GLN A 36 5.70 5.88 -0.39
CA GLN A 36 5.24 7.19 -0.88
C GLN A 36 4.74 8.10 0.25
N ALA A 37 3.97 7.55 1.20
CA ALA A 37 3.47 8.32 2.34
C ALA A 37 4.61 8.74 3.28
N ILE A 38 5.61 7.86 3.47
CA ILE A 38 6.84 8.19 4.21
C ILE A 38 7.57 9.34 3.50
N GLY A 39 7.79 9.27 2.19
CA GLY A 39 8.44 10.35 1.44
C GLY A 39 7.70 11.70 1.56
N ILE A 40 6.36 11.69 1.61
CA ILE A 40 5.56 12.90 1.88
C ILE A 40 5.81 13.42 3.30
N LEU A 41 5.86 12.56 4.31
CA LEU A 41 6.15 12.95 5.69
C LEU A 41 7.55 13.55 5.82
N ILE A 42 8.56 12.87 5.29
CA ILE A 42 9.95 13.35 5.26
C ILE A 42 10.02 14.73 4.62
N SER A 43 9.38 14.92 3.46
CA SER A 43 9.35 16.22 2.76
C SER A 43 8.69 17.33 3.58
N ARG A 44 7.77 17.01 4.50
CA ARG A 44 7.01 17.98 5.29
C ARG A 44 7.64 18.28 6.65
N THR A 45 8.30 17.31 7.25
CA THR A 45 8.78 17.39 8.65
C THR A 45 10.30 17.32 8.78
N GLY A 46 11.01 16.84 7.75
CA GLY A 46 12.44 16.54 7.81
C GLY A 46 12.77 15.32 8.66
N CYS A 47 11.79 14.47 9.00
CA CYS A 47 12.03 13.24 9.77
C CYS A 47 12.79 12.19 8.94
N SER A 48 13.33 11.17 9.61
CA SER A 48 13.88 9.98 8.97
C SER A 48 12.79 9.03 8.47
N ASP A 49 13.16 8.06 7.64
CA ASP A 49 12.28 6.98 7.15
C ASP A 49 11.62 6.20 8.29
N ALA A 50 12.39 5.87 9.34
CA ALA A 50 11.90 5.12 10.49
C ALA A 50 10.84 5.92 11.27
N GLU A 51 11.12 7.19 11.54
CA GLU A 51 10.19 8.09 12.21
C GLU A 51 8.92 8.33 11.38
N GLY A 52 9.04 8.39 10.04
CA GLY A 52 7.92 8.47 9.12
C GLY A 52 7.02 7.23 9.19
N TYR A 53 7.62 6.03 9.22
CA TYR A 53 6.88 4.78 9.37
C TYR A 53 6.19 4.68 10.73
N ASP A 54 6.88 5.05 11.81
CA ASP A 54 6.31 5.06 13.16
C ASP A 54 5.17 6.07 13.30
N THR A 55 5.25 7.20 12.62
CA THR A 55 4.17 8.18 12.53
C THR A 55 2.93 7.57 11.86
N LEU A 56 3.08 6.91 10.71
CA LEU A 56 1.95 6.23 10.05
C LEU A 56 1.35 5.14 10.92
N ARG A 57 2.18 4.40 11.66
CA ARG A 57 1.72 3.37 12.61
C ARG A 57 0.96 3.99 13.78
N SER A 58 1.43 5.10 14.31
CA SER A 58 0.78 5.84 15.41
C SER A 58 -0.61 6.33 14.99
N ILE A 59 -0.71 6.95 13.82
CA ILE A 59 -2.00 7.38 13.23
C ILE A 59 -2.93 6.18 13.04
N GLY A 60 -2.43 5.08 12.47
CA GLY A 60 -3.21 3.86 12.27
C GLY A 60 -3.74 3.27 13.58
N ARG A 61 -2.94 3.29 14.64
CA ARG A 61 -3.39 2.85 15.97
C ARG A 61 -4.49 3.73 16.52
N THR A 62 -4.32 5.06 16.46
CA THR A 62 -5.32 6.03 16.95
C THR A 62 -6.62 5.95 16.17
N GLU A 63 -6.56 5.69 14.86
CA GLU A 63 -7.74 5.58 14.00
C GLU A 63 -8.30 4.15 13.88
N HIS A 64 -7.72 3.15 14.57
CA HIS A 64 -8.03 1.72 14.40
C HIS A 64 -7.97 1.23 12.95
N LYS A 65 -7.04 1.78 12.15
CA LYS A 65 -6.83 1.44 10.75
C LYS A 65 -5.47 0.79 10.53
N LYS A 66 -5.41 -0.07 9.52
CA LYS A 66 -4.13 -0.62 9.03
C LYS A 66 -3.26 0.51 8.48
N THR A 67 -1.96 0.50 8.76
CA THR A 67 -0.97 1.49 8.29
C THR A 67 -1.07 1.75 6.78
N ALA A 68 -1.28 0.71 5.97
CA ALA A 68 -1.44 0.85 4.52
C ALA A 68 -2.69 1.65 4.10
N LEU A 69 -3.77 1.64 4.89
CA LEU A 69 -4.95 2.47 4.62
C LEU A 69 -4.69 3.93 4.97
N VAL A 70 -3.99 4.20 6.08
CA VAL A 70 -3.55 5.54 6.45
C VAL A 70 -2.64 6.13 5.37
N ALA A 71 -1.66 5.36 4.91
CA ALA A 71 -0.76 5.76 3.83
C ALA A 71 -1.53 6.11 2.54
N ARG A 72 -2.50 5.27 2.13
CA ARG A 72 -3.36 5.54 0.96
C ARG A 72 -4.14 6.85 1.11
N ALA A 73 -4.74 7.10 2.27
CA ALA A 73 -5.50 8.32 2.52
C ALA A 73 -4.61 9.56 2.43
N MET A 74 -3.42 9.52 3.05
CA MET A 74 -2.44 10.61 3.00
C MET A 74 -1.95 10.92 1.57
N VAL A 75 -1.65 9.89 0.79
CA VAL A 75 -1.22 10.04 -0.62
C VAL A 75 -2.35 10.61 -1.47
N ALA A 76 -3.59 10.13 -1.28
CA ALA A 76 -4.76 10.64 -2.00
C ALA A 76 -5.01 12.13 -1.72
N GLU A 77 -4.95 12.52 -0.45
CA GLU A 77 -5.15 13.91 -0.03
C GLU A 77 -4.08 14.85 -0.62
N THR A 78 -2.82 14.40 -0.60
CA THR A 78 -1.70 15.16 -1.18
C THR A 78 -1.86 15.34 -2.69
N ARG A 79 -2.33 14.30 -3.40
CA ARG A 79 -2.62 14.38 -4.84
C ARG A 79 -3.78 15.33 -5.12
N ASN A 80 -4.85 15.29 -4.32
CA ASN A 80 -6.00 16.18 -4.47
C ASN A 80 -5.60 17.65 -4.27
N THR A 81 -4.80 17.93 -3.24
CA THR A 81 -4.26 19.27 -2.98
C THR A 81 -3.41 19.76 -4.16
N ALA A 82 -2.50 18.94 -4.68
CA ALA A 82 -1.68 19.31 -5.84
C ALA A 82 -2.51 19.62 -7.09
N ARG A 83 -3.54 18.80 -7.36
CA ARG A 83 -4.48 19.01 -8.48
C ARG A 83 -5.27 20.31 -8.33
N SER A 84 -5.74 20.63 -7.12
CA SER A 84 -6.46 21.87 -6.84
C SER A 84 -5.59 23.10 -7.13
N ARG A 85 -4.33 23.08 -6.69
CA ARG A 85 -3.35 24.16 -6.97
C ARG A 85 -3.11 24.34 -8.46
N HIS A 86 -2.88 23.24 -9.19
CA HIS A 86 -2.63 23.32 -10.63
C HIS A 86 -3.83 23.84 -11.43
N ARG A 87 -5.05 23.48 -11.02
CA ARG A 87 -6.26 24.06 -11.62
C ARG A 87 -6.34 25.55 -11.37
N HIS A 88 -6.02 26.03 -10.16
CA HIS A 88 -6.10 27.45 -9.85
C HIS A 88 -5.08 28.30 -10.61
N THR A 89 -3.94 27.72 -11.00
CA THR A 89 -2.90 28.41 -11.81
C THR A 89 -3.20 28.49 -13.31
N TRP A 90 -4.24 27.81 -13.82
CA TRP A 90 -4.55 27.80 -15.26
C TRP A 90 -5.78 28.65 -15.64
N ILE A 91 -6.52 29.17 -14.65
CA ILE A 91 -7.73 30.00 -14.84
C ILE A 91 -7.47 31.46 -14.43
N GLY A 92 -6.22 31.85 -14.22
CA GLY A 92 -5.77 33.23 -14.03
C GLY A 92 -4.73 33.57 -15.09
#